data_AF-A0A936EYC6-F1
#
_entry.id   AF-A0A936EYC6-F1
#
_cell.length_a   1.000
_cell.length_b   1.000
_cell.length_c   1.000
_cell.angle_alpha   90.00
_cell.angle_beta   90.00
_cell.angle_gamma   90.00
#
_symmetry.space_group_name_H-M   'P 1'
#
loop_
_entity.id
_entity.type
_entity.pdbx_description
1 polymer ?
#
loop_
_entity_poly.entity_id
_entity_poly.type
_entity_poly.pdbx_seq_one_letter_code
_entity_poly.pdbx_strand_id
1 'polypeptide(L)'
;MGERSENPNWNPRMRDQGNPNARRDTRQASGESNIVPTQGKSVPSPKFFGARYRLGAPIRPISIVFDNGFLDKFPPREPTLGDYAKLALWQTKLAAAESLRPDLKEGCEGYRHFLEGGGMPYVFSYENYVFNDQSGQTTLANAMLDIQDGAEIVWEADRSLTSFSITGGPISCGGNDLFPYPATENWQKAIGGHIIWLSGSVTVTHKGGQDWLKLDMVLHAEDRYNFNPGQHDIATGVPDSDNGIFEITGLGKQFTQTSELKRTIEWQHGTLATQGTTSTSIPRW
;
A
#
# COMPACT_ATOMS: atom_id res chain seq x y z
N MET A 1 15.43 -1.31 28.15
CA MET A 1 14.69 -1.96 27.04
C MET A 1 13.22 -1.77 27.35
N GLY A 2 12.58 -0.76 26.75
CA GLY A 2 11.16 -0.48 26.98
C GLY A 2 10.30 -1.42 26.14
N GLU A 3 9.22 -1.93 26.73
CA GLU A 3 8.28 -2.85 26.10
C GLU A 3 7.59 -2.18 24.91
N ARG A 4 7.69 -2.83 23.73
CA ARG A 4 7.08 -2.37 22.47
C ARG A 4 5.56 -2.57 22.42
N SER A 5 4.92 -2.98 23.51
CA SER A 5 3.49 -3.31 23.60
C SER A 5 2.58 -2.14 23.98
N GLU A 6 3.11 -0.97 24.29
CA GLU A 6 2.32 0.19 24.75
C GLU A 6 2.18 1.32 23.70
N ASN A 7 2.65 1.12 22.47
CA ASN A 7 2.42 2.11 21.41
C ASN A 7 1.06 1.83 20.73
N PRO A 8 0.03 2.68 20.92
CA PRO A 8 -1.27 2.51 20.26
C PRO A 8 -1.20 2.65 18.73
N ASN A 9 -0.07 3.12 18.19
CA ASN A 9 0.20 3.23 16.75
C ASN A 9 1.09 2.09 16.21
N TRP A 10 1.33 1.03 16.99
CA TRP A 10 2.10 -0.12 16.50
C TRP A 10 1.22 -1.03 15.64
N ASN A 11 1.52 -1.07 14.34
CA ASN A 11 0.85 -1.95 13.38
C ASN A 11 1.72 -3.19 13.06
N PRO A 12 1.33 -4.41 13.50
CA PRO A 12 2.05 -5.65 13.19
C PRO A 12 2.00 -6.08 11.72
N ARG A 13 1.16 -5.45 10.87
CA ARG A 13 1.03 -5.78 9.43
C ARG A 13 2.32 -5.58 8.63
N MET A 14 3.34 -4.98 9.24
CA MET A 14 4.62 -4.73 8.59
C MET A 14 5.74 -5.47 9.32
N ARG A 15 6.13 -6.62 8.76
CA ARG A 15 7.44 -7.20 9.04
C ARG A 15 8.51 -6.32 8.41
N ASP A 16 8.85 -5.24 9.09
CA ASP A 16 10.05 -4.48 8.80
C ASP A 16 11.24 -5.19 9.48
N GLN A 17 11.74 -6.22 8.80
CA GLN A 17 13.07 -6.79 8.97
C GLN A 17 13.27 -7.80 7.83
N GLY A 18 14.18 -7.47 6.90
CA GLY A 18 14.57 -8.37 5.81
C GLY A 18 14.81 -9.78 6.34
N ASN A 19 14.19 -10.77 5.68
CA ASN A 19 14.25 -12.17 6.05
C ASN A 19 15.73 -12.63 6.15
N PRO A 20 16.26 -12.95 7.36
CA PRO A 20 17.64 -13.38 7.51
C PRO A 20 17.87 -14.82 7.00
N ASN A 21 16.82 -15.53 6.57
CA ASN A 21 16.85 -16.94 6.16
C ASN A 21 16.31 -17.19 4.74
N ALA A 22 16.39 -16.20 3.84
CA ALA A 22 16.11 -16.46 2.43
C ALA A 22 17.11 -17.52 1.89
N ARG A 23 16.64 -18.74 1.64
CA ARG A 23 17.43 -19.82 1.04
C ARG A 23 17.98 -19.32 -0.31
N ARG A 24 19.29 -19.42 -0.51
CA ARG A 24 19.93 -19.21 -1.82
C ARG A 24 19.34 -20.23 -2.80
N ASP A 25 18.67 -19.76 -3.84
CA ASP A 25 18.38 -20.59 -5.01
C ASP A 25 19.70 -20.75 -5.79
N THR A 26 20.26 -21.96 -5.78
CA THR A 26 21.52 -22.30 -6.46
C THR A 26 21.31 -22.88 -7.85
N ARG A 27 20.15 -22.67 -8.47
CA ARG A 27 19.93 -23.11 -9.86
C ARG A 27 20.63 -22.18 -10.84
N GLN A 28 21.75 -22.66 -11.39
CA GLN A 28 22.36 -22.10 -12.60
C GLN A 28 21.35 -22.23 -13.76
N ALA A 29 20.86 -21.09 -14.25
CA ALA A 29 20.17 -21.01 -15.53
C ALA A 29 21.20 -20.97 -16.64
N SER A 30 21.49 -22.13 -17.23
CA SER A 30 22.15 -22.25 -18.53
C SER A 30 21.12 -21.98 -19.62
N GLY A 31 21.21 -20.83 -20.30
CA GLY A 31 20.37 -20.52 -21.45
C GLY A 31 20.80 -19.19 -22.06
N GLU A 32 21.62 -19.25 -23.09
CA GLU A 32 22.01 -18.10 -23.89
C GLU A 32 20.78 -17.47 -24.56
N SER A 33 20.49 -16.23 -24.18
CA SER A 33 19.77 -15.29 -25.05
C SER A 33 20.42 -13.93 -24.90
N ASN A 34 21.19 -13.57 -25.93
CA ASN A 34 21.82 -12.28 -26.10
C ASN A 34 20.74 -11.20 -26.29
N ILE A 35 20.47 -10.43 -25.23
CA ILE A 35 20.52 -8.97 -25.12
C ILE A 35 20.07 -8.68 -23.68
N VAL A 36 21.03 -8.51 -22.78
CA VAL A 36 20.80 -7.95 -21.44
C VAL A 36 20.90 -6.44 -21.60
N PRO A 37 19.85 -5.64 -21.33
CA PRO A 37 20.04 -4.21 -21.14
C PRO A 37 21.02 -4.07 -19.98
N THR A 38 22.17 -3.44 -20.26
CA THR A 38 23.25 -3.17 -19.32
C THR A 38 22.68 -2.91 -17.93
N GLN A 39 22.93 -3.83 -17.01
CA GLN A 39 22.47 -3.75 -15.62
C GLN A 39 22.68 -2.33 -15.12
N GLY A 40 21.57 -1.69 -14.75
CA GLY A 40 21.54 -0.30 -14.32
C GLY A 40 22.64 -0.05 -13.30
N LYS A 41 23.46 0.96 -13.56
CA LYS A 41 24.36 1.54 -12.57
C LYS A 41 23.56 1.74 -11.29
N SER A 42 24.15 1.40 -10.14
CA SER A 42 23.52 1.62 -8.84
C SER A 42 23.09 3.07 -8.72
N VAL A 43 21.78 3.31 -8.71
CA VAL A 43 21.19 4.64 -8.53
C VAL A 43 21.17 4.92 -7.03
N PRO A 44 21.61 6.12 -6.56
CA PRO A 44 21.44 6.53 -5.18
C PRO A 44 19.98 6.40 -4.71
N SER A 45 19.77 6.26 -3.40
CA SER A 45 18.40 6.29 -2.86
C SER A 45 17.85 7.73 -2.91
N PRO A 46 16.52 7.92 -3.05
CA PRO A 46 15.91 9.24 -2.96
C PRO A 46 16.33 9.98 -1.69
N LYS A 47 16.53 11.28 -1.84
CA LYS A 47 16.82 12.25 -0.80
C LYS A 47 15.64 12.41 0.14
N PHE A 48 14.41 12.29 -0.37
CA PHE A 48 13.22 12.51 0.45
C PHE A 48 12.75 11.23 1.15
N PHE A 49 12.51 10.14 0.43
CA PHE A 49 11.93 8.93 1.03
C PHE A 49 12.55 7.62 0.53
N GLY A 50 12.30 6.54 1.27
CA GLY A 50 13.14 5.34 1.26
C GLY A 50 12.99 4.39 0.05
N ALA A 51 12.15 4.67 -0.95
CA ALA A 51 11.94 3.75 -2.05
C ALA A 51 13.12 3.77 -3.03
N ARG A 52 13.72 2.62 -3.31
CA ARG A 52 14.77 2.55 -4.34
C ARG A 52 14.14 2.41 -5.72
N TYR A 53 14.51 3.32 -6.63
CA TYR A 53 14.05 3.32 -8.01
C TYR A 53 15.05 2.65 -8.97
N ARG A 54 14.52 2.04 -10.01
CA ARG A 54 15.29 1.48 -11.13
C ARG A 54 14.62 1.78 -12.45
N LEU A 55 15.43 1.84 -13.51
CA LEU A 55 14.95 1.89 -14.89
C LEU A 55 14.19 0.61 -15.25
N GLY A 56 13.11 0.77 -16.01
CA GLY A 56 12.36 -0.33 -16.60
C GLY A 56 10.85 -0.18 -16.49
N ALA A 57 10.15 -1.16 -17.05
CA ALA A 57 8.69 -1.26 -16.94
C ALA A 57 8.25 -1.43 -15.47
N PRO A 58 6.99 -1.11 -15.16
CA PRO A 58 6.41 -1.39 -13.84
C PRO A 58 6.56 -2.87 -13.48
N ILE A 59 7.18 -3.14 -12.32
CA ILE A 59 7.33 -4.50 -11.78
C ILE A 59 6.98 -4.46 -10.29
N ARG A 60 5.91 -5.16 -9.91
CA ARG A 60 5.52 -5.35 -8.51
C ARG A 60 6.73 -5.85 -7.69
N PRO A 61 7.11 -5.18 -6.60
CA PRO A 61 8.22 -5.63 -5.78
C PRO A 61 7.96 -7.03 -5.18
N ILE A 62 8.90 -7.95 -5.40
CA ILE A 62 8.82 -9.34 -4.91
C ILE A 62 8.82 -9.45 -3.37
N SER A 63 9.26 -8.39 -2.69
CA SER A 63 9.30 -8.32 -1.23
C SER A 63 7.94 -8.04 -0.59
N ILE A 64 6.91 -7.68 -1.37
CA ILE A 64 5.55 -7.52 -0.86
C ILE A 64 4.96 -8.90 -0.62
N VAL A 65 4.91 -9.28 0.65
CA VAL A 65 4.35 -10.52 1.17
C VAL A 65 3.42 -10.18 2.32
N PHE A 66 2.23 -10.77 2.33
CA PHE A 66 1.22 -10.58 3.37
C PHE A 66 1.16 -11.80 4.29
N ASP A 67 0.82 -11.57 5.55
CA ASP A 67 0.44 -12.65 6.47
C ASP A 67 -0.98 -13.16 6.17
N ASN A 68 -1.37 -14.26 6.82
CA ASN A 68 -2.73 -14.80 6.76
C ASN A 68 -3.46 -14.71 8.11
N GLY A 69 -3.03 -13.81 9.00
CA GLY A 69 -3.73 -13.54 10.25
C GLY A 69 -3.99 -14.79 11.09
N PHE A 70 -5.27 -15.13 11.31
CA PHE A 70 -5.66 -16.35 12.04
C PHE A 70 -5.21 -17.65 11.37
N LEU A 71 -5.16 -17.72 10.04
CA LEU A 71 -4.79 -18.94 9.31
C LEU A 71 -3.28 -19.26 9.39
N ASP A 72 -2.45 -18.29 9.77
CA ASP A 72 -1.04 -18.55 10.09
C ASP A 72 -0.85 -19.18 11.49
N LYS A 73 -1.85 -19.04 12.38
CA LYS A 73 -1.76 -19.50 13.78
C LYS A 73 -2.66 -20.68 14.11
N PHE A 74 -3.75 -20.86 13.38
CA PHE A 74 -4.78 -21.85 13.68
C PHE A 74 -5.13 -22.68 12.44
N PRO A 75 -5.24 -24.01 12.56
CA PRO A 75 -5.65 -24.86 11.45
C PRO A 75 -7.13 -24.60 11.09
N PRO A 76 -7.49 -24.67 9.79
CA PRO A 76 -8.89 -24.64 9.38
C PRO A 76 -9.71 -25.76 10.02
N ARG A 77 -11.00 -25.51 10.26
CA ARG A 77 -11.95 -26.52 10.74
C ARG A 77 -13.34 -26.30 10.16
N GLU A 78 -14.19 -27.31 10.21
CA GLU A 78 -15.59 -27.15 9.81
C GLU A 78 -16.36 -26.19 10.75
N PRO A 79 -17.32 -25.42 10.24
CA PRO A 79 -18.16 -24.55 11.05
C PRO A 79 -19.10 -25.33 11.99
N THR A 80 -19.33 -24.78 13.18
CA THR A 80 -20.36 -25.24 14.13
C THR A 80 -21.64 -24.41 14.00
N LEU A 81 -22.73 -24.87 14.62
CA LEU A 81 -23.97 -24.07 14.72
C LEU A 81 -23.73 -22.70 15.39
N GLY A 82 -22.82 -22.63 16.37
CA GLY A 82 -22.45 -21.37 17.02
C GLY A 82 -21.74 -20.41 16.07
N ASP A 83 -20.93 -20.91 15.14
CA ASP A 83 -20.26 -20.09 14.13
C ASP A 83 -21.27 -19.51 13.14
N TYR A 84 -22.26 -20.31 12.70
CA TYR A 84 -23.36 -19.81 11.87
C TYR A 84 -24.23 -18.76 12.57
N ALA A 85 -24.50 -18.94 13.87
CA ALA A 85 -25.23 -17.94 14.65
C ALA A 85 -24.46 -16.61 14.74
N LYS A 86 -23.14 -16.68 14.93
CA LYS A 86 -22.26 -15.50 14.90
C LYS A 86 -22.25 -14.85 13.51
N LEU A 87 -22.17 -15.63 12.45
CA LEU A 87 -22.22 -15.12 11.08
C LEU A 87 -23.51 -14.33 10.84
N ALA A 88 -24.66 -14.89 11.20
CA ALA A 88 -25.96 -14.21 11.07
C ALA A 88 -26.02 -12.89 11.87
N LEU A 89 -25.46 -12.88 13.09
CA LEU A 89 -25.35 -11.67 13.89
C LEU A 89 -24.52 -10.59 13.17
N TRP A 90 -23.37 -10.97 12.62
CA TRP A 90 -22.46 -10.06 11.94
C TRP A 90 -23.00 -9.56 10.59
N GLN A 91 -23.67 -10.40 9.81
CA GLN A 91 -24.40 -9.99 8.61
C GLN A 91 -25.50 -8.97 8.95
N THR A 92 -26.21 -9.17 10.07
CA THR A 92 -27.23 -8.23 10.54
C THR A 92 -26.60 -6.89 10.94
N LYS A 93 -25.47 -6.92 11.67
CA LYS A 93 -24.72 -5.69 12.03
C LYS A 93 -24.23 -4.95 10.80
N LEU A 94 -23.71 -5.66 9.79
CA LEU A 94 -23.27 -5.08 8.52
C LEU A 94 -24.43 -4.39 7.79
N ALA A 95 -25.56 -5.07 7.62
CA ALA A 95 -26.72 -4.48 6.95
C ALA A 95 -27.24 -3.22 7.68
N ALA A 96 -27.22 -3.22 9.01
CA ALA A 96 -27.56 -2.05 9.80
C ALA A 96 -26.53 -0.91 9.62
N ALA A 97 -25.23 -1.22 9.61
CA ALA A 97 -24.17 -0.24 9.39
C ALA A 97 -24.26 0.40 8.00
N GLU A 98 -24.47 -0.39 6.94
CA GLU A 98 -24.64 0.15 5.58
C GLU A 98 -25.83 1.12 5.46
N SER A 99 -26.87 0.91 6.27
CA SER A 99 -28.07 1.76 6.28
C SER A 99 -27.93 3.00 7.17
N LEU A 100 -27.26 2.86 8.32
CA LEU A 100 -27.25 3.88 9.39
C LEU A 100 -25.92 4.65 9.49
N ARG A 101 -24.86 4.14 8.86
CA ARG A 101 -23.50 4.69 8.87
C ARG A 101 -22.98 4.80 7.43
N PRO A 102 -23.57 5.68 6.60
CA PRO A 102 -23.10 5.89 5.23
C PRO A 102 -21.65 6.42 5.18
N ASP A 103 -21.16 6.99 6.27
CA ASP A 103 -19.77 7.36 6.45
C ASP A 103 -18.80 6.16 6.47
N LEU A 104 -19.29 4.93 6.70
CA LEU A 104 -18.51 3.69 6.72
C LEU A 104 -18.62 2.87 5.43
N LYS A 105 -19.00 3.51 4.31
CA LYS A 105 -19.28 2.83 3.04
C LYS A 105 -18.16 1.87 2.63
N GLU A 106 -16.93 2.34 2.49
CA GLU A 106 -15.79 1.53 2.04
C GLU A 106 -15.43 0.42 3.03
N GLY A 107 -15.54 0.68 4.34
CA GLY A 107 -15.34 -0.32 5.39
C GLY A 107 -16.40 -1.43 5.34
N CYS A 108 -17.66 -1.06 5.10
CA CYS A 108 -18.76 -2.02 4.93
C CYS A 108 -18.61 -2.84 3.65
N GLU A 109 -18.22 -2.21 2.53
CA GLU A 109 -17.96 -2.91 1.26
C GLU A 109 -16.84 -3.94 1.41
N GLY A 110 -15.73 -3.58 2.06
CA GLY A 110 -14.63 -4.51 2.35
C GLY A 110 -15.07 -5.68 3.24
N TYR A 111 -15.81 -5.40 4.31
CA TYR A 111 -16.29 -6.44 5.23
C TYR A 111 -17.37 -7.35 4.59
N ARG A 112 -18.24 -6.79 3.74
CA ARG A 112 -19.18 -7.57 2.93
C ARG A 112 -18.43 -8.55 2.03
N HIS A 113 -17.41 -8.06 1.33
CA HIS A 113 -16.58 -8.91 0.46
C HIS A 113 -15.82 -9.98 1.24
N PHE A 114 -15.44 -9.72 2.49
CA PHE A 114 -14.87 -10.74 3.37
C PHE A 114 -15.86 -11.88 3.67
N LEU A 115 -17.12 -11.55 3.98
CA LEU A 115 -18.13 -12.56 4.30
C LEU A 115 -18.65 -13.30 3.06
N GLU A 116 -18.80 -12.61 1.93
CA GLU A 116 -19.58 -13.09 0.79
C GLU A 116 -18.75 -13.26 -0.49
N GLY A 117 -17.60 -12.58 -0.59
CA GLY A 117 -16.77 -12.52 -1.80
C GLY A 117 -15.91 -13.76 -2.05
N GLY A 118 -15.96 -14.76 -1.17
CA GLY A 118 -15.33 -16.06 -1.40
C GLY A 118 -13.79 -16.03 -1.48
N GLY A 119 -13.14 -14.97 -1.02
CA GLY A 119 -11.68 -14.77 -1.08
C GLY A 119 -11.19 -14.28 -2.45
N MET A 120 -12.09 -13.89 -3.35
CA MET A 120 -11.73 -13.33 -4.64
C MET A 120 -11.00 -12.00 -4.47
N PRO A 121 -10.04 -11.65 -5.36
CA PRO A 121 -9.40 -10.34 -5.33
C PRO A 121 -10.43 -9.20 -5.36
N TYR A 122 -10.14 -8.13 -4.61
CA TYR A 122 -11.00 -6.95 -4.50
C TYR A 122 -10.28 -5.72 -5.04
N VAL A 123 -10.98 -4.91 -5.84
CA VAL A 123 -10.45 -3.63 -6.30
C VAL A 123 -11.17 -2.52 -5.57
N PHE A 124 -10.44 -1.79 -4.75
CA PHE A 124 -10.96 -0.62 -4.03
C PHE A 124 -10.55 0.67 -4.76
N SER A 125 -11.13 1.81 -4.36
CA SER A 125 -10.80 3.12 -4.94
C SER A 125 -9.76 3.85 -4.09
N TYR A 126 -8.48 3.81 -4.47
CA TYR A 126 -7.47 4.65 -3.82
C TYR A 126 -7.75 6.15 -4.07
N GLU A 127 -8.43 6.51 -5.15
CA GLU A 127 -8.90 7.88 -5.39
C GLU A 127 -9.86 8.35 -4.29
N ASN A 128 -10.79 7.50 -3.86
CA ASN A 128 -11.68 7.85 -2.75
C ASN A 128 -10.90 7.99 -1.44
N TYR A 129 -9.85 7.20 -1.23
CA TYR A 129 -9.01 7.30 -0.03
C TYR A 129 -8.29 8.63 0.04
N VAL A 130 -7.60 9.01 -1.04
CA VAL A 130 -6.87 10.29 -1.08
C VAL A 130 -7.81 11.50 -1.09
N PHE A 131 -9.07 11.34 -1.51
CA PHE A 131 -10.05 12.42 -1.49
C PHE A 131 -10.69 12.60 -0.11
N ASN A 132 -11.07 11.50 0.56
CA ASN A 132 -11.90 11.54 1.76
C ASN A 132 -11.15 11.33 3.09
N ASP A 133 -9.85 11.01 3.06
CA ASP A 133 -9.05 10.78 4.27
C ASP A 133 -7.79 11.65 4.29
N GLN A 134 -7.56 12.34 5.41
CA GLN A 134 -6.38 13.22 5.58
C GLN A 134 -5.08 12.44 5.43
N SER A 135 -5.02 11.18 5.90
CA SER A 135 -3.86 10.33 5.74
C SER A 135 -3.65 9.95 4.27
N GLY A 136 -4.73 9.72 3.52
CA GLY A 136 -4.65 9.49 2.07
C GLY A 136 -4.09 10.70 1.31
N GLN A 137 -4.51 11.92 1.67
CA GLN A 137 -3.96 13.14 1.10
C GLN A 137 -2.45 13.27 1.35
N THR A 138 -2.03 13.04 2.61
CA THR A 138 -0.61 13.06 2.99
C THR A 138 0.18 11.99 2.26
N THR A 139 -0.33 10.77 2.19
CA THR A 139 0.30 9.66 1.45
C THR A 139 0.49 9.99 -0.01
N LEU A 140 -0.52 10.56 -0.68
CA LEU A 140 -0.40 10.93 -2.10
C LEU A 140 0.64 12.03 -2.31
N ALA A 141 0.64 13.07 -1.49
CA ALA A 141 1.60 14.17 -1.59
C ALA A 141 3.05 13.65 -1.45
N ASN A 142 3.29 12.81 -0.45
CA ASN A 142 4.62 12.23 -0.22
C ASN A 142 5.01 11.20 -1.27
N ALA A 143 4.06 10.41 -1.78
CA ALA A 143 4.29 9.50 -2.90
C ALA A 143 4.72 10.26 -4.17
N MET A 144 4.06 11.38 -4.49
CA MET A 144 4.44 12.21 -5.64
C MET A 144 5.87 12.75 -5.48
N LEU A 145 6.21 13.29 -4.32
CA LEU A 145 7.57 13.76 -4.04
C LEU A 145 8.63 12.64 -4.11
N ASP A 146 8.32 11.46 -3.58
CA ASP A 146 9.22 10.29 -3.62
C ASP A 146 9.58 9.88 -5.06
N ILE A 147 8.57 9.74 -5.93
CA ILE A 147 8.82 9.33 -7.32
C ILE A 147 9.43 10.46 -8.17
N GLN A 148 9.12 11.72 -7.89
CA GLN A 148 9.78 12.85 -8.57
C GLN A 148 11.28 12.85 -8.28
N ASP A 149 11.67 12.69 -7.01
CA ASP A 149 13.07 12.63 -6.62
C ASP A 149 13.75 11.36 -7.17
N GLY A 150 13.06 10.22 -7.14
CA GLY A 150 13.51 8.99 -7.82
C GLY A 150 13.75 9.20 -9.32
N ALA A 151 12.89 9.94 -10.00
CA ALA A 151 13.04 10.28 -11.42
C ALA A 151 14.25 11.19 -11.67
N GLU A 152 14.46 12.21 -10.84
CA GLU A 152 15.64 13.08 -10.94
C GLU A 152 16.93 12.29 -10.77
N ILE A 153 17.03 11.41 -9.77
CA ILE A 153 18.25 10.64 -9.52
C ILE A 153 18.53 9.65 -10.66
N VAL A 154 17.49 8.97 -11.17
CA VAL A 154 17.64 8.07 -12.33
C VAL A 154 18.13 8.84 -13.56
N TRP A 155 17.58 10.03 -13.80
CA TRP A 155 17.99 10.86 -14.92
C TRP A 155 19.37 11.49 -14.74
N GLU A 156 19.74 11.91 -13.53
CA GLU A 156 21.08 12.42 -13.21
C GLU A 156 22.17 11.36 -13.45
N ALA A 157 21.84 10.08 -13.26
CA ALA A 157 22.75 8.98 -13.56
C ALA A 157 23.00 8.77 -15.07
N ASP A 158 22.08 9.22 -15.93
CA ASP A 158 22.21 9.22 -17.39
C ASP A 158 21.40 10.36 -18.03
N ARG A 159 22.00 11.55 -18.13
CA ARG A 159 21.36 12.75 -18.71
C ARG A 159 21.12 12.65 -20.23
N SER A 160 21.52 11.57 -20.89
CA SER A 160 21.20 11.35 -22.31
C SER A 160 19.75 10.87 -22.51
N LEU A 161 19.09 10.42 -21.43
CA LEU A 161 17.70 9.99 -21.47
C LEU A 161 16.76 11.18 -21.69
N THR A 162 15.95 11.08 -22.76
CA THR A 162 14.87 12.03 -23.06
C THR A 162 13.49 11.44 -22.78
N SER A 163 13.39 10.11 -22.69
CA SER A 163 12.20 9.37 -22.24
C SER A 163 12.64 8.07 -21.57
N PHE A 164 12.07 7.76 -20.42
CA PHE A 164 12.40 6.53 -19.66
C PHE A 164 11.27 6.13 -18.73
N SER A 165 11.26 4.87 -18.29
CA SER A 165 10.33 4.38 -17.27
C SER A 165 11.08 4.02 -16.00
N ILE A 166 10.43 4.24 -14.86
CA ILE A 166 10.94 3.91 -13.53
C ILE A 166 9.95 3.06 -12.74
N THR A 167 10.48 2.22 -11.86
CA THR A 167 9.71 1.46 -10.87
C THR A 167 10.41 1.51 -9.51
N GLY A 168 9.66 1.81 -8.47
CA GLY A 168 10.13 1.90 -7.09
C GLY A 168 9.93 0.61 -6.30
N GLY A 169 10.60 0.52 -5.15
CA GLY A 169 10.37 -0.50 -4.14
C GLY A 169 9.06 -0.28 -3.36
N PRO A 170 8.73 -1.19 -2.42
CA PRO A 170 7.53 -1.05 -1.60
C PRO A 170 7.70 0.08 -0.57
N ILE A 171 6.60 0.78 -0.31
CA ILE A 171 6.47 1.81 0.71
C ILE A 171 5.34 1.40 1.65
N SER A 172 5.70 1.40 2.92
CA SER A 172 4.89 0.96 4.03
C SER A 172 4.00 2.11 4.54
N CYS A 173 2.68 1.98 4.40
CA CYS A 173 1.69 2.94 4.90
C CYS A 173 1.05 2.47 6.21
N GLY A 174 0.97 3.35 7.20
CA GLY A 174 0.44 3.04 8.53
C GLY A 174 1.47 2.96 9.65
N GLY A 175 2.74 3.30 9.39
CA GLY A 175 3.83 3.14 10.36
C GLY A 175 4.55 4.41 10.78
N ASN A 176 4.30 5.56 10.14
CA ASN A 176 4.97 6.83 10.43
C ASN A 176 4.17 8.02 9.87
N ASP A 177 4.56 9.24 10.22
CA ASP A 177 3.84 10.46 9.83
C ASP A 177 3.92 10.82 8.33
N LEU A 178 4.88 10.26 7.59
CA LEU A 178 5.03 10.48 6.16
C LEU A 178 4.07 9.61 5.35
N PHE A 179 3.85 8.39 5.83
CA PHE A 179 2.89 7.45 5.27
C PHE A 179 1.98 6.97 6.41
N PRO A 180 1.07 7.84 6.89
CA PRO A 180 0.30 7.61 8.11
C PRO A 180 -0.75 6.51 7.97
N TYR A 181 -1.23 6.04 9.12
CA TYR A 181 -2.37 5.13 9.18
C TYR A 181 -3.64 5.89 8.79
N PRO A 182 -4.63 5.27 8.12
CA PRO A 182 -5.88 5.94 7.79
C PRO A 182 -6.50 6.69 8.98
N ALA A 183 -6.92 7.93 8.77
CA ALA A 183 -7.38 8.80 9.84
C ALA A 183 -8.85 8.52 10.22
N THR A 184 -9.68 8.15 9.24
CA THR A 184 -11.11 7.94 9.44
C THR A 184 -11.44 6.48 9.74
N GLU A 185 -12.45 6.23 10.58
CA GLU A 185 -12.93 4.88 10.90
C GLU A 185 -13.22 4.06 9.63
N ASN A 186 -13.80 4.69 8.62
CA ASN A 186 -14.10 4.07 7.34
C ASN A 186 -12.87 3.44 6.68
N TRP A 187 -11.81 4.23 6.49
CA TRP A 187 -10.60 3.76 5.83
C TRP A 187 -9.72 2.89 6.72
N GLN A 188 -9.80 3.06 8.05
CA GLN A 188 -9.18 2.12 9.00
C GLN A 188 -9.75 0.71 8.83
N LYS A 189 -11.06 0.59 8.58
CA LYS A 189 -11.74 -0.69 8.34
C LYS A 189 -11.61 -1.19 6.90
N ALA A 190 -11.58 -0.29 5.91
CA ALA A 190 -11.51 -0.67 4.50
C ALA A 190 -10.14 -1.23 4.11
N ILE A 191 -9.07 -0.54 4.52
CA ILE A 191 -7.69 -0.89 4.13
C ILE A 191 -6.72 -0.90 5.30
N GLY A 192 -6.90 -0.02 6.30
CA GLY A 192 -5.94 0.12 7.39
C GLY A 192 -4.51 0.36 6.88
N GLY A 193 -3.53 -0.23 7.56
CA GLY A 193 -2.14 -0.19 7.10
C GLY A 193 -1.95 -1.10 5.90
N HIS A 194 -1.27 -0.58 4.89
CA HIS A 194 -1.16 -1.17 3.56
C HIS A 194 0.21 -0.85 2.94
N ILE A 195 0.46 -1.39 1.75
CA ILE A 195 1.69 -1.13 1.00
C ILE A 195 1.34 -0.40 -0.28
N ILE A 196 2.14 0.60 -0.64
CA ILE A 196 2.14 1.19 -1.98
C ILE A 196 3.47 0.92 -2.67
N TRP A 197 3.49 0.95 -4.00
CA TRP A 197 4.72 1.07 -4.78
C TRP A 197 4.44 1.91 -6.02
N LEU A 198 5.45 2.62 -6.49
CA LEU A 198 5.29 3.66 -7.51
C LEU A 198 5.97 3.24 -8.80
N SER A 199 5.37 3.61 -9.92
CA SER A 199 5.98 3.46 -11.24
C SER A 199 5.58 4.64 -12.11
N GLY A 200 6.28 4.85 -13.21
CA GLY A 200 5.85 5.85 -14.17
C GLY A 200 6.76 6.00 -15.36
N SER A 201 6.28 6.77 -16.33
CA SER A 201 7.02 7.15 -17.53
C SER A 201 7.37 8.62 -17.46
N VAL A 202 8.65 8.93 -17.66
CA VAL A 202 9.22 10.27 -17.61
C VAL A 202 9.59 10.71 -19.02
N THR A 203 9.23 11.93 -19.38
CA THR A 203 9.72 12.65 -20.56
C THR A 203 10.49 13.88 -20.10
N VAL A 204 11.65 14.12 -20.70
CA VAL A 204 12.51 15.27 -20.40
C VAL A 204 12.45 16.25 -21.56
N THR A 205 12.26 17.53 -21.26
CA THR A 205 12.27 18.61 -22.26
C THR A 205 13.22 19.72 -21.84
N HIS A 206 13.86 20.35 -22.82
CA HIS A 206 14.78 21.47 -22.60
C HIS A 206 14.10 22.76 -23.07
N LYS A 207 13.71 23.62 -22.13
CA LYS A 207 12.99 24.87 -22.40
C LYS A 207 13.72 26.03 -21.71
N GLY A 208 14.10 27.05 -22.46
CA GLY A 208 14.73 28.25 -21.89
C GLY A 208 16.07 28.00 -21.17
N GLY A 209 16.83 26.98 -21.58
CA GLY A 209 18.08 26.58 -20.91
C GLY A 209 17.87 25.81 -19.60
N GLN A 210 16.64 25.38 -19.30
CA GLN A 210 16.28 24.60 -18.13
C GLN A 210 15.75 23.22 -18.55
N ASP A 211 15.96 22.25 -17.67
CA ASP A 211 15.47 20.88 -17.83
C ASP A 211 14.13 20.72 -17.11
N TRP A 212 13.14 20.20 -17.82
CA TRP A 212 11.79 19.97 -17.33
C TRP A 212 11.44 18.50 -17.45
N LEU A 213 10.95 17.90 -16.36
CA LEU A 213 10.51 16.52 -16.32
C LEU A 213 8.99 16.50 -16.29
N LYS A 214 8.40 15.68 -17.15
CA LYS A 214 6.99 15.29 -17.10
C LYS A 214 6.91 13.81 -16.75
N LEU A 215 6.23 13.47 -15.67
CA LEU A 215 6.02 12.11 -15.18
C LEU A 215 4.54 11.74 -15.26
N ASP A 216 4.25 10.65 -15.96
CA ASP A 216 2.97 9.95 -15.86
C ASP A 216 3.13 8.83 -14.82
N MET A 217 2.74 9.14 -13.58
CA MET A 217 2.85 8.29 -12.40
C MET A 217 1.67 7.33 -12.28
N VAL A 218 1.97 6.11 -11.83
CA VAL A 218 1.02 5.12 -11.32
C VAL A 218 1.45 4.73 -9.91
N LEU A 219 0.57 5.00 -8.94
CA LEU A 219 0.62 4.45 -7.60
C LEU A 219 -0.15 3.15 -7.59
N HIS A 220 0.52 2.08 -7.15
CA HIS A 220 -0.06 0.76 -6.94
C HIS A 220 -0.23 0.55 -5.46
N ALA A 221 -1.45 0.32 -4.98
CA ALA A 221 -1.74 0.04 -3.59
C ALA A 221 -2.18 -1.41 -3.43
N GLU A 222 -1.68 -2.05 -2.38
CA GLU A 222 -1.95 -3.45 -2.09
C GLU A 222 -2.11 -3.67 -0.58
N ASP A 223 -3.06 -4.52 -0.22
CA ASP A 223 -3.23 -5.01 1.14
C ASP A 223 -3.84 -6.43 1.15
N ARG A 224 -3.78 -7.10 2.30
CA ARG A 224 -4.50 -8.33 2.58
C ARG A 224 -5.57 -8.04 3.63
N TYR A 225 -6.83 -8.06 3.21
CA TYR A 225 -7.93 -7.95 4.15
C TYR A 225 -8.04 -9.27 4.94
N ASN A 226 -7.59 -9.25 6.19
CA ASN A 226 -7.67 -10.37 7.13
C ASN A 226 -7.84 -9.88 8.57
N PHE A 227 -8.12 -10.79 9.49
CA PHE A 227 -8.18 -10.49 10.93
C PHE A 227 -6.95 -11.05 11.64
N ASN A 228 -6.49 -10.36 12.69
CA ASN A 228 -5.21 -10.63 13.32
C ASN A 228 -5.35 -11.06 14.79
N PRO A 229 -4.81 -12.22 15.20
CA PRO A 229 -4.93 -12.68 16.58
C PRO A 229 -4.30 -11.70 17.58
N GLY A 230 -5.10 -11.23 18.54
CA GLY A 230 -4.71 -10.28 19.59
C GLY A 230 -4.93 -8.81 19.22
N GLN A 231 -5.40 -8.52 18.01
CA GLN A 231 -5.81 -7.18 17.59
C GLN A 231 -7.30 -6.96 17.85
N HIS A 232 -7.72 -5.71 17.72
CA HIS A 232 -9.12 -5.30 17.84
C HIS A 232 -9.39 -4.10 16.93
N ASP A 233 -10.65 -3.92 16.59
CA ASP A 233 -11.13 -2.74 15.91
C ASP A 233 -10.92 -1.49 16.76
N ILE A 234 -10.29 -0.46 16.18
CA ILE A 234 -9.90 0.77 16.90
C ILE A 234 -11.12 1.51 17.45
N ALA A 235 -12.19 1.63 16.66
CA ALA A 235 -13.34 2.45 17.02
C ALA A 235 -14.27 1.75 18.03
N THR A 236 -14.47 0.45 17.89
CA THR A 236 -15.46 -0.31 18.68
C THR A 236 -14.84 -1.17 19.79
N GLY A 237 -13.53 -1.41 19.75
CA GLY A 237 -12.84 -2.34 20.65
C GLY A 237 -13.20 -3.81 20.42
N VAL A 238 -13.97 -4.14 19.38
CA VAL A 238 -14.34 -5.51 19.08
C VAL A 238 -13.07 -6.31 18.71
N PRO A 239 -12.79 -7.43 19.38
CA PRO A 239 -11.60 -8.21 19.09
C PRO A 239 -11.68 -8.85 17.72
N ASP A 240 -10.55 -8.91 17.02
CA ASP A 240 -10.44 -9.54 15.70
C ASP A 240 -10.84 -11.02 15.73
N SER A 241 -10.75 -11.69 16.89
CA SER A 241 -11.21 -13.08 17.08
C SER A 241 -12.70 -13.28 16.81
N ASP A 242 -13.52 -12.24 16.93
CA ASP A 242 -14.96 -12.33 16.67
C ASP A 242 -15.26 -12.55 15.18
N ASN A 243 -14.33 -12.14 14.29
CA ASN A 243 -14.45 -12.26 12.84
C ASN A 243 -13.42 -13.23 12.25
N GLY A 244 -12.22 -13.35 12.83
CA GLY A 244 -11.20 -14.31 12.41
C GLY A 244 -11.62 -15.76 12.54
N ILE A 245 -12.64 -16.05 13.37
CA ILE A 245 -13.27 -17.37 13.40
C ILE A 245 -13.92 -17.75 12.06
N PHE A 246 -14.39 -16.76 11.28
CA PHE A 246 -14.95 -17.00 9.96
C PHE A 246 -13.89 -17.43 8.95
N GLU A 247 -12.65 -16.94 9.09
CA GLU A 247 -11.51 -17.40 8.29
C GLU A 247 -11.16 -18.85 8.59
N ILE A 248 -11.04 -19.17 9.88
CA ILE A 248 -10.74 -20.53 10.36
C ILE A 248 -11.81 -21.52 9.88
N THR A 249 -13.07 -21.09 9.83
CA THR A 249 -14.20 -21.96 9.44
C THR A 249 -14.53 -21.93 7.96
N GLY A 250 -13.94 -21.01 7.19
CA GLY A 250 -14.27 -20.78 5.79
C GLY A 250 -15.61 -20.08 5.56
N LEU A 251 -16.31 -19.65 6.61
CA LEU A 251 -17.54 -18.85 6.54
C LEU A 251 -17.31 -17.41 6.07
N GLY A 252 -16.08 -16.93 6.21
CA GLY A 252 -15.57 -15.68 5.65
C GLY A 252 -14.15 -15.94 5.17
N LYS A 253 -13.69 -15.20 4.16
CA LYS A 253 -12.42 -15.47 3.52
C LYS A 253 -11.64 -14.19 3.33
N GLN A 254 -10.43 -14.15 3.90
CA GLN A 254 -9.45 -13.13 3.55
C GLN A 254 -9.22 -13.05 2.05
N PHE A 255 -8.94 -11.85 1.57
CA PHE A 255 -8.71 -11.56 0.17
C PHE A 255 -7.61 -10.53 0.00
N THR A 256 -6.95 -10.58 -1.15
CA THR A 256 -6.02 -9.52 -1.54
C THR A 256 -6.82 -8.39 -2.14
N GLN A 257 -6.54 -7.18 -1.70
CA GLN A 257 -7.10 -5.96 -2.25
C GLN A 257 -6.04 -5.13 -2.95
N THR A 258 -6.40 -4.58 -4.11
CA THR A 258 -5.48 -3.80 -4.96
C THR A 258 -6.17 -2.55 -5.49
N SER A 259 -5.41 -1.49 -5.74
CA SER A 259 -5.89 -0.32 -6.49
C SER A 259 -4.74 0.32 -7.26
N GLU A 260 -5.08 1.00 -8.35
CA GLU A 260 -4.18 1.94 -9.01
C GLU A 260 -4.71 3.37 -8.88
N LEU A 261 -3.81 4.33 -8.76
CA LEU A 261 -4.08 5.75 -8.89
C LEU A 261 -3.08 6.38 -9.85
N LYS A 262 -3.54 7.26 -10.74
CA LYS A 262 -2.69 7.86 -11.78
C LYS A 262 -2.61 9.37 -11.63
N ARG A 263 -1.41 9.94 -11.80
CA ARG A 263 -1.18 11.39 -11.80
C ARG A 263 -0.20 11.76 -12.90
N THR A 264 -0.42 12.90 -13.53
CA THR A 264 0.59 13.52 -14.41
C THR A 264 1.20 14.71 -13.67
N ILE A 265 2.52 14.75 -13.60
CA ILE A 265 3.28 15.75 -12.83
C ILE A 265 4.31 16.36 -13.77
N GLU A 266 4.38 17.68 -13.83
CA GLU A 266 5.43 18.41 -14.57
C GLU A 266 6.16 19.34 -13.61
N TRP A 267 7.49 19.26 -13.59
CA TRP A 267 8.32 20.12 -12.74
C TRP A 267 9.65 20.43 -13.40
N GLN A 268 10.29 21.50 -12.94
CA GLN A 268 11.65 21.85 -13.34
C GLN A 268 12.64 21.01 -12.52
N HIS A 269 13.65 20.43 -13.18
CA HIS A 269 14.71 19.69 -12.51
C HIS A 269 15.36 20.53 -11.39
N GLY A 270 15.56 19.91 -10.22
CA GLY A 270 16.22 20.54 -9.08
C GLY A 270 15.35 21.52 -8.31
N THR A 271 14.06 21.65 -8.63
CA THR A 271 13.11 22.49 -7.87
C THR A 271 12.23 21.69 -6.91
N LEU A 272 12.52 20.40 -6.71
CA LEU A 272 11.97 19.61 -5.61
C LEU A 272 12.51 20.20 -4.30
N ALA A 273 11.81 21.21 -3.79
CA ALA A 273 12.33 22.05 -2.74
C ALA A 273 12.41 21.31 -1.40
N THR A 274 13.37 21.78 -0.60
CA THR A 274 13.48 21.78 0.85
C THR A 274 12.21 22.34 1.55
N GLN A 275 11.04 21.81 1.22
CA GLN A 275 9.71 22.18 1.71
C GLN A 275 9.05 21.01 2.45
N GLY A 276 9.85 20.20 3.15
CA GLY A 276 9.37 19.40 4.26
C GLY A 276 9.10 20.28 5.49
N THR A 277 8.22 21.29 5.38
CA THR A 277 7.64 21.95 6.57
C THR A 277 6.34 22.65 6.17
N THR A 278 5.23 21.98 6.47
CA THR A 278 3.91 22.55 6.86
C THR A 278 3.48 23.85 6.18
N SER A 279 2.65 23.76 5.14
CA SER A 279 1.46 24.61 4.99
C SER A 279 0.58 24.11 3.84
N THR A 280 -0.53 23.46 4.18
CA THR A 280 -1.62 23.23 3.22
C THR A 280 -2.68 24.31 3.44
N SER A 281 -2.61 25.40 2.69
CA SER A 281 -3.80 26.19 2.43
C SER A 281 -4.55 25.52 1.28
N ILE A 282 -5.64 24.83 1.62
CA ILE A 282 -6.56 24.23 0.64
C ILE A 282 -7.35 25.38 -0.01
N PRO A 283 -7.34 25.54 -1.35
CA PRO A 283 -8.32 26.39 -2.00
C PRO A 283 -9.69 25.72 -1.92
N ARG A 284 -10.64 26.38 -1.26
CA ARG A 284 -12.07 26.02 -1.33
C ARG A 284 -12.59 26.36 -2.72
N TRP A 285 -13.15 25.37 -3.40
CA TRP A 285 -14.10 25.55 -4.49
C TRP A 285 -15.50 25.28 -3.97
#